data_AF-A0A1I4FX75-F1
#
_entry.id   AF-A0A1I4FX75-F1
#
_cell.length_a   1.000
_cell.length_b   1.000
_cell.length_c   1.000
_cell.angle_alpha   90.00
_cell.angle_beta   90.00
_cell.angle_gamma   90.00
#
_symmetry.space_group_name_H-M   'P 1'
#
loop_
_entity.id
_entity.type
_entity.pdbx_description
1 polymer ?
#
loop_
_entity_poly.entity_id
_entity_poly.type
_entity_poly.pdbx_seq_one_letter_code
_entity_poly.pdbx_strand_id
1 'polypeptide(L)'
;MTESIARVEIQHQDANHTLFMVLTECCSMIIDLGDETAHGAAVAKNIRASGKSKMANKEIAECAYRITAELRSWQGPHAAIVKRILMQLVTADRWEAKLRGGKGL
;
A
#
# COMPACT_ATOMS: atom_id res chain seq x y z
N MET A 1 -19.03 5.41 26.07
CA MET A 1 -17.89 4.49 25.79
C MET A 1 -17.98 3.90 24.37
N THR A 2 -19.15 3.42 23.94
CA THR A 2 -19.41 2.87 22.60
C THR A 2 -19.21 3.85 21.45
N GLU A 3 -19.66 5.10 21.59
CA GLU A 3 -19.52 6.14 20.55
C GLU A 3 -18.06 6.51 20.26
N SER A 4 -17.20 6.48 21.29
CA SER A 4 -15.75 6.69 21.16
C SER A 4 -15.05 5.55 20.42
N ILE A 5 -15.52 4.32 20.58
CA ILE A 5 -14.95 3.15 19.88
C ILE A 5 -15.33 3.20 18.40
N ALA A 6 -16.61 3.44 18.11
CA ALA A 6 -17.10 3.55 16.73
C ALA A 6 -16.39 4.67 15.96
N ARG A 7 -16.11 5.82 16.59
CA ARG A 7 -15.35 6.91 15.97
C ARG A 7 -13.92 6.50 15.61
N VAL A 8 -13.25 5.76 16.49
CA VAL A 8 -11.88 5.28 16.24
C VAL A 8 -11.85 4.23 15.12
N GLU A 9 -12.87 3.37 15.04
CA GLU A 9 -13.02 2.40 13.96
C GLU A 9 -13.21 3.06 12.59
N ILE A 10 -14.04 4.12 12.52
CA ILE A 10 -14.22 4.90 11.30
C ILE A 10 -12.91 5.56 10.87
N GLN A 11 -12.21 6.22 11.79
CA GLN A 11 -10.90 6.83 11.51
C GLN A 11 -9.87 5.82 11.02
N HIS A 12 -9.89 4.59 11.58
CA HIS A 12 -9.02 3.52 11.14
C HIS A 12 -9.35 3.05 9.72
N GLN A 13 -10.64 2.94 9.38
CA GLN A 13 -11.08 2.61 8.02
C GLN A 13 -10.69 3.70 7.01
N ASP A 14 -10.84 4.98 7.36
CA ASP A 14 -10.47 6.11 6.50
C ASP A 14 -8.96 6.16 6.25
N ALA A 15 -8.15 5.86 7.29
CA ALA A 15 -6.71 5.75 7.15
C ALA A 15 -6.32 4.62 6.18
N ASN A 16 -6.92 3.43 6.34
CA ASN A 16 -6.69 2.30 5.43
C ASN A 16 -7.10 2.62 4.00
N HIS A 17 -8.23 3.31 3.82
CA HIS A 17 -8.68 3.72 2.50
C HIS A 17 -7.69 4.69 1.85
N THR A 18 -7.16 5.65 2.61
CA THR A 18 -6.13 6.58 2.12
C THR A 18 -4.86 5.83 1.68
N LEU A 19 -4.37 4.90 2.50
CA LEU A 19 -3.21 4.06 2.15
C LEU A 19 -3.48 3.21 0.90
N PHE A 20 -4.70 2.72 0.74
CA PHE A 20 -5.12 1.96 -0.43
C PHE A 20 -5.14 2.82 -1.70
N MET A 21 -5.59 4.07 -1.61
CA MET A 21 -5.52 5.01 -2.73
C MET A 21 -4.07 5.31 -3.14
N VAL A 22 -3.16 5.48 -2.18
CA VAL A 22 -1.72 5.65 -2.47
C VAL A 22 -1.13 4.43 -3.17
N LEU A 23 -1.48 3.22 -2.74
CA LEU A 23 -1.06 1.98 -3.43
C LEU A 23 -1.58 1.94 -4.86
N THR A 24 -2.84 2.31 -5.08
CA THR A 24 -3.47 2.33 -6.41
C THR A 24 -2.79 3.34 -7.33
N GLU A 25 -2.45 4.52 -6.81
CA GLU A 25 -1.73 5.55 -7.55
C GLU A 25 -0.33 5.08 -7.96
N CYS A 26 0.39 4.39 -7.07
CA CYS A 26 1.66 3.75 -7.42
C CYS A 26 1.49 2.72 -8.54
N CYS A 27 0.41 1.92 -8.50
CA CYS A 27 0.10 0.97 -9.56
C CYS A 27 -0.13 1.67 -10.91
N SER A 28 -0.86 2.79 -10.92
CA SER A 28 -1.07 3.59 -12.14
C SER A 28 0.26 4.13 -12.69
N MET A 29 1.11 4.73 -11.84
CA MET A 29 2.43 5.21 -12.27
C MET A 29 3.28 4.10 -12.90
N ILE A 30 3.27 2.89 -12.33
CA ILE A 30 4.03 1.76 -12.89
C ILE A 30 3.47 1.35 -14.27
N ILE A 31 2.15 1.36 -14.42
CA ILE A 31 1.49 0.98 -15.67
C ILE A 31 1.77 2.03 -16.76
N ASP A 32 1.66 3.31 -16.42
CA ASP A 32 1.81 4.42 -17.37
C ASP A 32 3.27 4.59 -17.84
N LEU A 33 4.23 4.23 -16.99
CA LEU A 33 5.68 4.25 -17.28
C LEU A 33 6.20 2.90 -17.82
N GLY A 34 5.30 1.98 -18.16
CA GLY A 34 5.49 0.53 -18.15
C GLY A 34 6.34 -0.12 -19.26
N ASP A 35 6.94 0.61 -20.20
CA ASP A 35 7.76 -0.01 -21.25
C ASP A 35 9.05 -0.69 -20.71
N GLU A 36 9.52 -0.30 -19.52
CA GLU A 36 10.72 -0.87 -18.88
C GLU A 36 10.43 -1.90 -17.77
N THR A 37 9.16 -2.25 -17.51
CA THR A 37 8.78 -2.97 -16.25
C THR A 37 7.78 -4.12 -16.43
N ALA A 38 7.91 -4.91 -17.49
CA ALA A 38 6.96 -5.98 -17.86
C ALA A 38 6.41 -6.83 -16.67
N HIS A 39 7.24 -7.16 -15.69
CA HIS A 39 6.83 -7.96 -14.51
C HIS A 39 6.14 -7.12 -13.41
N GLY A 40 6.68 -5.95 -13.07
CA GLY A 40 6.06 -5.05 -12.09
C GLY A 40 4.72 -4.49 -12.55
N ALA A 41 4.60 -4.20 -13.86
CA ALA A 41 3.36 -3.77 -14.48
C ALA A 41 2.26 -4.84 -14.42
N ALA A 42 2.62 -6.13 -14.54
CA ALA A 42 1.65 -7.22 -14.43
C ALA A 42 1.05 -7.31 -13.01
N VAL A 43 1.89 -7.20 -11.97
CA VAL A 43 1.40 -7.21 -10.58
C VAL A 43 0.54 -5.98 -10.29
N ALA A 44 0.97 -4.79 -10.74
CA ALA A 44 0.18 -3.56 -10.61
C ALA A 44 -1.20 -3.67 -11.30
N LYS A 45 -1.24 -4.24 -12.51
CA LYS A 45 -2.48 -4.52 -13.25
C LYS A 45 -3.38 -5.49 -12.48
N ASN A 46 -2.84 -6.58 -11.95
CA ASN A 46 -3.61 -7.57 -11.19
C ASN A 46 -4.22 -6.97 -9.91
N ILE A 47 -3.48 -6.11 -9.22
CA ILE A 47 -3.99 -5.41 -8.02
C ILE A 47 -5.15 -4.49 -8.40
N ARG A 48 -5.02 -3.68 -9.47
CA ARG A 48 -6.11 -2.83 -9.96
C ARG A 48 -7.31 -3.62 -10.47
N ALA A 49 -7.06 -4.73 -11.16
CA ALA A 49 -8.10 -5.60 -11.72
C ALA A 49 -8.84 -6.42 -10.65
N SER A 50 -8.31 -6.52 -9.43
CA SER A 50 -8.94 -7.28 -8.34
C SER A 50 -10.32 -6.75 -7.92
N GLY A 51 -10.68 -5.52 -8.31
CA GLY A 51 -11.97 -4.89 -7.98
C GLY A 51 -12.15 -4.57 -6.49
N LYS A 52 -11.09 -4.75 -5.68
CA LYS A 52 -11.12 -4.40 -4.26
C LYS A 52 -11.30 -2.88 -4.11
N SER A 53 -12.30 -2.48 -3.33
CA SER A 53 -12.54 -1.08 -2.95
C SER A 53 -12.05 -0.74 -1.54
N LYS A 54 -11.71 -1.77 -0.76
CA LYS A 54 -11.17 -1.68 0.60
C LYS A 54 -10.12 -2.77 0.81
N MET A 55 -9.08 -2.43 1.57
CA MET A 55 -8.03 -3.36 2.02
C MET A 55 -7.62 -3.00 3.45
N ALA A 56 -7.26 -3.99 4.26
CA ALA A 56 -6.61 -3.72 5.54
C ALA A 56 -5.16 -3.25 5.30
N ASN A 57 -4.62 -2.42 6.22
CA ASN A 57 -3.25 -1.91 6.13
C ASN A 57 -2.20 -3.02 5.89
N LYS A 58 -2.36 -4.17 6.56
CA LYS A 58 -1.50 -5.34 6.36
C LYS A 58 -1.53 -5.85 4.92
N GLU A 59 -2.71 -5.99 4.32
CA GLU A 59 -2.84 -6.41 2.91
C GLU A 59 -2.20 -5.37 1.98
N ILE A 60 -2.37 -4.08 2.28
CA ILE A 60 -1.76 -2.98 1.51
C ILE A 60 -0.23 -3.08 1.56
N ALA A 61 0.35 -3.30 2.74
CA ALA A 61 1.78 -3.47 2.93
C ALA A 61 2.34 -4.72 2.22
N GLU A 62 1.62 -5.84 2.25
CA GLU A 62 1.98 -7.06 1.52
C GLU A 62 2.00 -6.82 0.01
N CYS A 63 0.99 -6.15 -0.53
CA CYS A 63 0.96 -5.72 -1.94
C CYS A 63 2.13 -4.80 -2.29
N ALA A 64 2.40 -3.79 -1.44
CA ALA A 64 3.49 -2.85 -1.65
C ALA A 64 4.87 -3.53 -1.66
N TYR A 65 5.07 -4.50 -0.76
CA TYR A 65 6.29 -5.30 -0.71
C TYR A 65 6.46 -6.14 -1.98
N ARG A 66 5.41 -6.83 -2.43
CA ARG A 66 5.42 -7.63 -3.66
C ARG A 66 5.76 -6.78 -4.87
N ILE A 67 5.10 -5.64 -5.05
CA ILE A 67 5.40 -4.72 -6.15
C ILE A 67 6.87 -4.27 -6.08
N THR A 68 7.35 -3.86 -4.91
CA THR A 68 8.74 -3.41 -4.74
C THR A 68 9.75 -4.49 -5.13
N ALA A 69 9.46 -5.76 -4.84
CA ALA A 69 10.31 -6.89 -5.22
C ALA A 69 10.36 -7.10 -6.75
N GLU A 70 9.23 -6.98 -7.44
CA GLU A 70 9.16 -7.10 -8.90
C GLU A 70 9.82 -5.92 -9.62
N LEU A 71 9.85 -4.75 -9.00
CA LEU A 71 10.48 -3.55 -9.56
C LEU A 71 12.00 -3.50 -9.36
N ARG A 72 12.65 -4.58 -8.88
CA ARG A 72 14.11 -4.58 -8.62
C ARG A 72 14.94 -4.17 -9.82
N SER A 73 14.58 -4.65 -11.01
CA SER A 73 15.25 -4.32 -12.27
C SER A 73 14.89 -2.93 -12.81
N TRP A 74 13.80 -2.31 -12.34
CA TRP A 74 13.41 -0.96 -12.75
C TRP A 74 14.33 0.08 -12.11
N GLN A 75 15.01 0.85 -12.96
CA GLN A 75 15.96 1.88 -12.56
C GLN A 75 15.49 3.28 -12.93
N GLY A 76 16.19 4.29 -12.43
CA GLY A 76 15.90 5.70 -12.71
C GLY A 76 15.08 6.40 -11.62
N PRO A 77 14.86 7.71 -11.79
CA PRO A 77 14.29 8.56 -10.75
C PRO A 77 12.84 8.17 -10.40
N HIS A 78 12.02 7.83 -11.39
CA HIS A 78 10.63 7.39 -11.17
C HIS A 78 10.57 6.08 -10.36
N ALA A 79 11.40 5.10 -10.72
CA ALA A 79 11.51 3.84 -9.98
C ALA A 79 11.90 4.08 -8.51
N ALA A 80 12.87 4.96 -8.26
CA ALA A 80 13.30 5.30 -6.91
C ALA A 80 12.21 6.03 -6.10
N ILE A 81 11.41 6.87 -6.73
CA ILE A 81 10.26 7.53 -6.09
C ILE A 81 9.19 6.50 -5.72
N VAL A 82 8.75 5.68 -6.68
CA VAL A 82 7.71 4.66 -6.44
C VAL A 82 8.14 3.68 -5.34
N LYS A 83 9.37 3.16 -5.40
CA LYS A 83 9.91 2.26 -4.36
C LYS A 83 9.89 2.92 -2.97
N ARG A 84 10.23 4.20 -2.86
CA ARG A 84 10.18 4.93 -1.58
C ARG A 84 8.76 5.04 -1.05
N ILE A 85 7.78 5.38 -1.91
CA ILE A 85 6.37 5.48 -1.52
C ILE A 85 5.84 4.12 -1.05
N LEU A 86 6.10 3.05 -1.81
CA LEU A 86 5.70 1.69 -1.43
C LEU A 86 6.30 1.26 -0.08
N MET A 87 7.55 1.64 0.20
CA MET A 87 8.17 1.38 1.51
C MET A 87 7.55 2.20 2.65
N GLN A 88 6.95 3.37 2.39
CA GLN A 88 6.18 4.09 3.40
C GLN A 88 4.90 3.33 3.78
N LEU A 89 4.24 2.67 2.83
CA LEU A 89 3.07 1.82 3.12
C LEU A 89 3.45 0.65 4.04
N VAL A 90 4.58 -0.01 3.77
CA VAL A 90 5.12 -1.07 4.66
C VAL A 90 5.45 -0.51 6.05
N THR A 91 5.94 0.73 6.12
CA THR A 91 6.24 1.38 7.39
C THR A 91 4.96 1.68 8.16
N ALA A 92 3.89 2.14 7.50
CA ALA A 92 2.60 2.40 8.11
C ALA A 92 2.00 1.14 8.79
N ASP A 93 2.08 -0.03 8.15
CA ASP A 93 1.68 -1.31 8.76
C ASP A 93 2.49 -1.63 10.02
N ARG A 94 3.82 -1.45 9.99
CA ARG A 94 4.67 -1.66 11.17
C ARG A 94 4.30 -0.72 12.32
N TRP A 95 3.95 0.53 12.03
CA TRP A 95 3.49 1.48 13.03
C TRP A 95 2.15 1.04 13.64
N GLU A 96 1.19 0.62 12.81
CA GLU A 96 -0.08 0.10 13.30
C GLU A 96 0.10 -1.16 14.15
N ALA A 97 0.94 -2.10 13.71
CA ALA A 97 1.25 -3.32 14.45
C ALA A 97 1.85 -3.01 15.83
N LYS A 98 2.74 -2.01 15.92
CA LYS A 98 3.27 -1.52 17.21
C LYS A 98 2.19 -0.91 18.08
N LEU A 99 1.27 -0.13 17.53
CA LEU A 99 0.16 0.46 18.28
C LEU A 99 -0.83 -0.62 18.79
N ARG A 100 -1.01 -1.71 18.05
CA ARG A 100 -1.82 -2.86 18.48
C ARG A 100 -1.11 -3.74 19.51
N GLY A 101 0.18 -4.00 19.32
CA GLY A 101 1.01 -4.79 20.24
C GLY A 101 1.44 -4.04 21.51
N GLY A 102 1.45 -2.71 21.47
CA GLY A 102 1.69 -1.84 22.63
C GLY A 102 0.45 -1.58 23.49
N LYS A 103 -0.74 -2.01 23.05
CA LYS A 103 -1.96 -2.06 23.87
C LYS A 103 -1.97 -3.35 24.70
N GLY A 104 -0.96 -3.48 25.56
CA GLY A 104 -1.03 -4.30 26.76
C GLY A 104 -1.14 -3.36 27.95
N LEU A 105 -2.36 -2.85 28.20
CA LEU A 105 -2.90 -2.28 29.45
C LEU A 105 -4.32 -1.76 29.17
#